data_AF-A0A955JBZ8-F1
#
_entry.id   AF-A0A955JBZ8-F1
#
_cell.length_a   1.000
_cell.length_b   1.000
_cell.length_c   1.000
_cell.angle_alpha   90.00
_cell.angle_beta   90.00
_cell.angle_gamma   90.00
#
_symmetry.space_group_name_H-M   'P 1'
#
loop_
_entity.id
_entity.type
_entity.pdbx_description
1 polymer ?
#
loop_
_entity_poly.entity_id
_entity_poly.type
_entity_poly.pdbx_seq_one_letter_code
_entity_poly.pdbx_strand_id
1 'polypeptide(L)'
;MTRPGPPPTPTDKLRLRGSWRANARPGEPRPKPVRLRAPSWLGKDAKTVFGAVVRQLVEAGLVTRLDENALARYADLFVQYRQASEFLAKYGAVYAVPGRPGPDGKPGPSPGFRTYPQASRALVLSGELLRMEDRFGLTPSARARLVVDTPTPEEPAFDHYFQPVRVG
;
A
#
# COMPACT_ATOMS: atom_id res chain seq x y z
N MET A 1 -8.35 2.85 -34.33
CA MET A 1 -7.82 3.68 -33.22
C MET A 1 -6.57 3.01 -32.69
N THR A 2 -5.40 3.65 -32.80
CA THR A 2 -4.13 3.12 -32.28
C THR A 2 -4.14 3.14 -30.75
N ARG A 3 -3.53 2.13 -30.12
CA ARG A 3 -3.43 2.06 -28.64
C ARG A 3 -2.59 3.25 -28.14
N PRO A 4 -2.98 3.92 -27.04
CA PRO A 4 -2.14 4.92 -26.41
C PRO A 4 -0.75 4.34 -26.12
N GLY A 5 0.29 5.14 -26.35
CA GLY A 5 1.66 4.74 -26.01
C GLY A 5 1.81 4.50 -24.50
N PRO A 6 2.93 3.88 -24.08
CA PRO A 6 3.23 3.66 -22.66
C PRO A 6 3.14 4.97 -21.85
N PRO A 7 2.76 4.91 -20.57
CA PRO A 7 2.70 6.08 -19.72
C PRO A 7 4.08 6.78 -19.69
N PRO A 8 4.10 8.11 -19.60
CA PRO A 8 5.34 8.87 -19.57
C PRO A 8 6.23 8.45 -18.40
N THR A 9 7.52 8.23 -18.66
CA THR A 9 8.50 8.02 -17.58
C THR A 9 8.61 9.29 -16.73
N PRO A 10 8.57 9.21 -15.39
CA PRO A 10 8.75 10.35 -14.48
C PRO A 10 10.05 11.11 -14.73
N THR A 11 10.02 12.43 -14.55
CA THR A 11 11.17 13.30 -14.87
C THR A 11 12.39 12.97 -14.01
N ASP A 12 12.22 12.60 -12.74
CA ASP A 12 13.35 12.25 -11.87
C ASP A 12 14.07 10.99 -12.36
N LYS A 13 13.31 9.99 -12.84
CA LYS A 13 13.89 8.80 -13.49
C LYS A 13 14.60 9.15 -14.80
N LEU A 14 14.13 10.15 -15.55
CA LEU A 14 14.81 10.63 -16.75
C LEU A 14 16.10 11.38 -16.41
N ARG A 15 16.15 12.15 -15.32
CA ARG A 15 17.38 12.83 -14.85
C ARG A 15 18.45 11.83 -14.43
N LEU A 16 18.08 10.82 -13.65
CA LEU A 16 19.01 9.75 -13.25
C LEU A 16 19.62 9.01 -14.45
N ARG A 17 18.88 8.93 -15.56
CA ARG A 17 19.36 8.35 -16.82
C ARG A 17 20.16 9.33 -17.69
N GLY A 18 20.35 10.57 -17.27
CA GLY A 18 20.98 11.63 -18.07
C GLY A 18 20.19 12.01 -19.33
N SER A 19 18.88 11.75 -19.38
CA SER A 19 18.08 12.01 -20.58
C SER A 19 17.71 13.49 -20.70
N TRP A 20 17.99 14.09 -21.87
CA TRP A 20 17.57 15.47 -22.19
C TRP A 20 16.06 15.69 -22.04
N ARG A 21 15.25 14.63 -22.21
CA ARG A 21 13.79 14.66 -22.05
C ARG A 21 13.36 15.06 -20.63
N ALA A 22 14.25 14.97 -19.65
CA ALA A 22 13.98 15.45 -18.30
C ALA A 22 13.71 16.97 -18.26
N ASN A 23 14.27 17.73 -19.20
CA ASN A 23 14.08 19.17 -19.28
C ASN A 23 12.82 19.57 -20.05
N ALA A 24 12.18 18.62 -20.74
CA ALA A 24 10.99 18.87 -21.56
C ALA A 24 9.68 18.95 -20.74
N ARG A 25 9.74 18.70 -19.42
CA ARG A 25 8.56 18.63 -18.54
C ARG A 25 8.77 19.40 -17.21
N PRO A 26 8.97 20.73 -17.26
CA PRO A 26 9.24 21.52 -16.05
C PRO A 26 8.06 21.56 -15.08
N GLY A 27 6.83 21.33 -15.55
CA GLY A 27 5.60 21.41 -14.75
C GLY A 27 5.13 20.10 -14.12
N GLU A 28 5.96 19.04 -14.06
CA GLU A 28 5.55 17.81 -13.37
C GLU A 28 5.27 18.09 -11.87
N PRO A 29 4.07 17.76 -11.35
CA PRO A 29 3.75 17.97 -9.94
C PRO A 29 4.71 17.23 -9.02
N ARG A 30 5.18 17.91 -7.97
CA ARG A 30 6.00 17.32 -6.91
C ARG A 30 5.33 17.49 -5.56
N PRO A 31 4.41 16.58 -5.20
CA PRO A 31 3.71 16.68 -3.93
C PRO A 31 4.73 16.50 -2.79
N LYS A 32 4.67 17.39 -1.80
CA LYS A 32 5.54 17.29 -0.62
C LYS A 32 5.06 16.17 0.30
N PRO A 33 5.98 15.42 0.93
CA PRO A 33 5.60 14.45 1.96
C PRO A 33 4.88 15.13 3.12
N VAL A 34 3.75 14.55 3.55
CA VAL A 34 2.92 15.11 4.62
C VAL A 34 2.35 14.00 5.50
N ARG A 35 2.33 14.24 6.81
CA ARG A 35 1.61 13.37 7.75
C ARG A 35 0.11 13.47 7.53
N LEU A 36 -0.53 12.34 7.21
CA LEU A 36 -1.97 12.26 6.99
C LEU A 36 -2.73 11.99 8.29
N ARG A 37 -3.98 12.46 8.34
CA ARG A 37 -4.94 12.11 9.39
C ARG A 37 -5.97 11.16 8.79
N ALA A 38 -6.41 10.19 9.61
CA ALA A 38 -7.40 9.25 9.16
C ALA A 38 -8.74 9.98 8.91
N PRO A 39 -9.44 9.72 7.79
CA PRO A 39 -10.71 10.36 7.51
C PRO A 39 -11.77 10.08 8.59
N SER A 40 -12.67 11.04 8.80
CA SER A 40 -13.71 10.94 9.84
C SER A 40 -14.64 9.74 9.63
N TRP A 41 -14.96 9.43 8.38
CA TRP A 41 -15.83 8.32 7.98
C TRP A 41 -15.21 6.93 8.17
N LEU A 42 -13.90 6.83 8.43
CA LEU A 42 -13.23 5.55 8.55
C LEU A 42 -13.57 4.87 9.89
N GLY A 43 -13.84 3.56 9.87
CA GLY A 43 -14.12 2.77 11.07
C GLY A 43 -12.96 2.75 12.07
N LYS A 44 -13.23 2.47 13.35
CA LYS A 44 -12.22 2.54 14.43
C LYS A 44 -11.00 1.64 14.18
N ASP A 45 -11.24 0.39 13.81
CA ASP A 45 -10.17 -0.57 13.51
C ASP A 45 -9.35 -0.12 12.29
N ALA A 46 -10.03 0.37 11.26
CA ALA A 46 -9.38 0.86 10.05
C ALA A 46 -8.58 2.14 10.31
N LYS A 47 -9.03 3.03 11.22
CA LYS A 47 -8.24 4.19 11.67
C LYS A 47 -6.94 3.77 12.36
N THR A 48 -6.96 2.68 13.13
CA THR A 48 -5.76 2.12 13.75
C THR A 48 -4.77 1.64 12.69
N VAL A 49 -5.24 0.85 11.72
CA VAL A 49 -4.42 0.35 10.60
C VAL A 49 -3.87 1.52 9.77
N PHE A 50 -4.72 2.49 9.43
CA PHE A 50 -4.35 3.69 8.69
C PHE A 50 -3.22 4.44 9.39
N GLY A 51 -3.36 4.71 10.69
CA GLY A 51 -2.35 5.42 11.46
C GLY A 51 -1.01 4.69 11.49
N ALA A 52 -1.02 3.36 11.63
CA ALA A 52 0.20 2.55 11.62
C ALA A 52 0.91 2.60 10.26
N VAL A 53 0.17 2.42 9.16
CA VAL A 53 0.73 2.41 7.80
C VAL A 53 1.22 3.80 7.40
N VAL A 54 0.44 4.84 7.66
CA VAL A 54 0.85 6.23 7.38
C VAL A 54 2.13 6.57 8.14
N ARG A 55 2.26 6.16 9.40
CA ARG A 55 3.48 6.41 10.18
C ARG A 55 4.72 5.85 9.46
N GLN A 56 4.67 4.59 9.04
CA GLN A 56 5.77 3.93 8.33
C GLN A 56 6.08 4.62 6.99
N LEU A 57 5.05 5.00 6.24
CA LEU A 57 5.24 5.68 4.95
C LEU A 57 5.77 7.12 5.09
N VAL A 58 5.41 7.83 6.17
CA VAL A 58 5.97 9.15 6.48
C VAL A 58 7.45 9.03 6.83
N GLU A 59 7.83 8.06 7.67
CA GLU A 59 9.23 7.79 8.02
C GLU A 59 10.08 7.45 6.78
N ALA A 60 9.47 6.78 5.79
CA ALA A 60 10.11 6.47 4.51
C ALA A 60 10.04 7.61 3.46
N GLY A 61 9.34 8.71 3.74
CA GLY A 61 9.15 9.81 2.78
C GLY A 61 8.27 9.47 1.56
N LEU A 62 7.42 8.44 1.66
CA LEU A 62 6.67 7.86 0.53
C LEU A 62 5.20 8.32 0.43
N VAL A 63 4.73 9.17 1.35
CA VAL A 63 3.31 9.54 1.42
C VAL A 63 3.08 11.03 1.29
N THR A 64 2.08 11.37 0.49
CA THR A 64 1.67 12.74 0.18
C THR A 64 0.18 12.92 0.50
N ARG A 65 -0.31 14.17 0.49
CA ARG A 65 -1.75 14.44 0.68
C ARG A 65 -2.66 13.75 -0.33
N LEU A 66 -2.15 13.39 -1.51
CA LEU A 66 -2.94 12.73 -2.55
C LEU A 66 -3.28 11.27 -2.19
N ASP A 67 -2.54 10.68 -1.26
CA ASP A 67 -2.65 9.26 -0.93
C ASP A 67 -3.72 8.97 0.14
N GLU A 68 -4.33 9.99 0.75
CA GLU A 68 -5.25 9.85 1.88
C GLU A 68 -6.39 8.85 1.62
N ASN A 69 -7.16 9.07 0.55
CA ASN A 69 -8.29 8.20 0.24
C ASN A 69 -7.87 6.79 -0.17
N ALA A 70 -6.70 6.66 -0.80
CA ALA A 70 -6.18 5.36 -1.22
C ALA A 70 -5.68 4.55 -0.01
N LEU A 71 -5.03 5.20 0.96
CA LEU A 71 -4.63 4.58 2.22
C LEU A 71 -5.82 4.28 3.13
N ALA A 72 -6.84 5.13 3.15
CA ALA A 72 -8.08 4.87 3.89
C ALA A 72 -8.79 3.62 3.36
N ARG A 73 -8.83 3.47 2.03
CA ARG A 73 -9.34 2.25 1.38
C ARG A 73 -8.50 1.03 1.73
N TYR A 74 -7.16 1.14 1.70
CA TYR A 74 -6.28 0.03 2.09
C TYR A 74 -6.60 -0.45 3.50
N ALA A 75 -6.67 0.50 4.45
CA ALA A 75 -6.93 0.19 5.84
C ALA A 75 -8.30 -0.48 6.05
N ASP A 76 -9.33 -0.01 5.35
CA ASP A 76 -10.67 -0.61 5.39
C ASP A 76 -10.67 -2.04 4.83
N LEU A 77 -10.09 -2.26 3.65
CA LEU A 77 -9.98 -3.58 3.04
C LEU A 77 -9.15 -4.55 3.90
N PHE A 78 -8.11 -4.05 4.56
CA PHE A 78 -7.27 -4.86 5.44
C PHE A 78 -8.06 -5.36 6.66
N VAL A 79 -8.89 -4.50 7.26
CA VAL A 79 -9.77 -4.90 8.37
C VAL A 79 -10.78 -5.95 7.92
N GLN A 80 -11.41 -5.77 6.75
CA GLN A 80 -12.35 -6.74 6.20
C GLN A 80 -11.67 -8.08 5.87
N TYR A 81 -10.44 -8.05 5.36
CA TYR A 81 -9.63 -9.23 5.10
C TYR A 81 -9.31 -9.97 6.40
N ARG A 82 -8.88 -9.24 7.44
CA ARG A 82 -8.59 -9.81 8.75
C ARG A 82 -9.83 -10.50 9.33
N GLN A 83 -10.98 -9.84 9.29
CA GLN A 83 -12.26 -10.42 9.76
C GLN A 83 -12.64 -11.69 8.99
N ALA A 84 -12.49 -11.69 7.66
CA ALA A 84 -12.75 -12.87 6.85
C ALA A 84 -11.78 -14.03 7.20
N SER A 85 -10.49 -13.72 7.38
CA SER A 85 -9.47 -14.69 7.78
C SER A 85 -9.71 -15.26 9.18
N GLU A 86 -10.09 -14.43 10.15
CA GLU A 86 -10.47 -14.86 11.51
C GLU A 86 -11.69 -15.78 11.50
N PHE A 87 -12.70 -15.46 10.67
CA PHE A 87 -13.86 -16.34 10.48
C PHE A 87 -13.45 -17.71 9.93
N LEU A 88 -12.64 -17.74 8.88
CA LEU A 88 -12.19 -18.99 8.26
C LEU A 88 -11.30 -19.82 9.19
N ALA A 89 -10.47 -19.16 10.00
CA ALA A 89 -9.65 -19.84 11.01
C ALA A 89 -10.52 -20.54 12.06
N LYS A 90 -11.68 -19.95 12.41
CA LYS A 90 -12.57 -20.49 13.43
C LYS A 90 -13.55 -21.56 12.89
N TYR A 91 -14.09 -21.36 11.70
CA TYR A 91 -15.20 -22.18 11.17
C TYR A 91 -14.80 -23.07 9.98
N GLY A 92 -13.58 -22.93 9.48
CA GLY A 92 -13.16 -23.56 8.23
C GLY A 92 -13.75 -22.84 7.00
N ALA A 93 -13.41 -23.36 5.81
CA ALA A 93 -13.83 -22.76 4.54
C ALA A 93 -15.15 -23.32 3.99
N VAL A 94 -15.62 -24.45 4.53
CA VAL A 94 -16.74 -25.23 3.97
C VAL A 94 -17.71 -25.62 5.09
N TYR A 95 -18.99 -25.62 4.78
CA TYR A 95 -20.04 -26.12 5.66
C TYR A 95 -20.90 -27.17 4.95
N ALA A 96 -21.43 -28.10 5.75
CA ALA A 96 -22.34 -29.13 5.28
C ALA A 96 -23.73 -28.53 5.02
N VAL A 97 -24.36 -28.96 3.93
CA VAL A 97 -25.73 -28.62 3.56
C VAL A 97 -26.53 -29.92 3.48
N PRO A 98 -27.77 -29.96 4.01
CA PRO A 98 -28.59 -31.16 3.93
C PRO A 98 -28.74 -31.63 2.48
N GLY A 99 -28.78 -32.96 2.28
CA GLY A 99 -29.01 -33.55 0.96
C GLY A 99 -30.36 -33.13 0.38
N ARG A 100 -30.52 -33.24 -0.95
CA ARG A 100 -31.78 -32.93 -1.64
C ARG A 100 -32.94 -33.68 -0.95
N PRO A 101 -34.06 -33.00 -0.64
CA PRO A 101 -35.21 -33.66 -0.04
C PRO A 101 -35.76 -34.78 -0.94
N GLY A 102 -36.10 -35.92 -0.34
CA GLY A 102 -36.82 -37.00 -1.01
C GLY A 102 -38.30 -36.68 -1.25
N PRO A 103 -39.06 -37.59 -1.89
CA PRO A 103 -40.51 -37.44 -2.06
C PRO A 103 -41.29 -37.28 -0.74
N ASP A 104 -40.70 -37.73 0.38
CA ASP A 104 -41.22 -37.63 1.74
C ASP A 104 -40.85 -36.30 2.44
N GLY A 105 -40.16 -35.39 1.75
CA GLY A 105 -39.72 -34.09 2.27
C GLY A 105 -38.54 -34.16 3.25
N LYS A 106 -38.01 -35.36 3.54
CA LYS A 106 -36.87 -35.52 4.46
C LYS A 106 -35.55 -35.26 3.74
N PRO A 107 -34.53 -34.67 4.42
CA PRO A 107 -33.22 -34.48 3.83
C PRO A 107 -32.61 -35.80 3.35
N GLY A 108 -32.06 -35.80 2.13
CA GLY A 108 -31.39 -36.97 1.57
C GLY A 108 -30.11 -37.34 2.34
N PRO A 109 -29.66 -38.61 2.25
CA PRO A 109 -28.55 -39.16 3.05
C PRO A 109 -27.17 -38.57 2.72
N SER A 110 -27.02 -37.94 1.56
CA SER A 110 -25.74 -37.37 1.11
C SER A 110 -25.74 -35.85 1.31
N PRO A 111 -25.15 -35.33 2.41
CA PRO A 111 -25.00 -33.90 2.59
C PRO A 111 -24.08 -33.34 1.50
N GLY A 112 -24.51 -32.23 0.89
CA GLY A 112 -23.65 -31.44 0.02
C GLY A 112 -22.68 -30.61 0.85
N PHE A 113 -21.64 -30.09 0.20
CA PHE A 113 -20.70 -29.16 0.82
C PHE A 113 -20.72 -27.83 0.07
N ARG A 114 -20.77 -26.73 0.82
CA ARG A 114 -20.71 -25.38 0.25
C ARG A 114 -19.63 -24.57 0.92
N THR A 115 -18.98 -23.72 0.14
CA THR A 115 -17.96 -22.80 0.65
C THR A 115 -18.62 -21.60 1.34
N TYR A 116 -18.06 -21.18 2.47
CA TYR A 116 -18.43 -19.93 3.10
C TYR A 116 -18.08 -18.73 2.20
N PRO A 117 -18.96 -17.71 2.07
CA PRO A 117 -18.67 -16.50 1.30
C PRO A 117 -17.39 -15.76 1.74
N GLN A 118 -17.00 -15.92 3.00
CA GLN A 118 -15.78 -15.35 3.57
C GLN A 118 -14.53 -15.91 2.89
N ALA A 119 -14.55 -17.15 2.38
CA ALA A 119 -13.42 -17.75 1.69
C ALA A 119 -13.11 -17.03 0.38
N SER A 120 -14.13 -16.78 -0.44
CA SER A 120 -13.96 -16.03 -1.69
C SER A 120 -13.60 -14.58 -1.41
N ARG A 121 -14.22 -13.97 -0.39
CA ARG A 121 -13.90 -12.59 0.03
C ARG A 121 -12.44 -12.45 0.48
N ALA A 122 -11.94 -13.37 1.31
CA ALA A 122 -10.55 -13.35 1.75
C ALA A 122 -9.57 -13.44 0.57
N LEU A 123 -9.85 -14.32 -0.40
CA LEU A 123 -9.03 -14.48 -1.60
C LEU A 123 -9.02 -13.19 -2.45
N VAL A 124 -10.17 -12.59 -2.71
CA VAL A 124 -10.29 -11.35 -3.48
C VAL A 124 -9.56 -10.20 -2.78
N LEU A 125 -9.83 -10.01 -1.48
CA LEU A 125 -9.20 -8.94 -0.70
C LEU A 125 -7.69 -9.11 -0.60
N SER A 126 -7.19 -10.33 -0.45
CA SER A 126 -5.74 -10.60 -0.47
C SER A 126 -5.09 -10.13 -1.76
N GLY A 127 -5.74 -10.35 -2.92
CA GLY A 127 -5.25 -9.87 -4.20
C GLY A 127 -5.26 -8.34 -4.32
N GLU A 128 -6.33 -7.68 -3.88
CA GLU A 128 -6.41 -6.21 -3.92
C GLU A 128 -5.38 -5.57 -2.97
N LEU A 129 -5.24 -6.11 -1.76
CA LEU A 129 -4.26 -5.63 -0.78
C LEU A 129 -2.84 -5.72 -1.34
N LEU A 130 -2.46 -6.86 -1.94
CA LEU A 130 -1.15 -7.03 -2.55
C LEU A 130 -0.89 -5.99 -3.67
N ARG A 131 -1.89 -5.68 -4.49
CA ARG A 131 -1.77 -4.64 -5.53
C ARG A 131 -1.60 -3.25 -4.95
N MET A 132 -2.25 -2.95 -3.83
CA MET A 132 -2.09 -1.67 -3.13
C MET A 132 -0.73 -1.58 -2.45
N GLU A 133 -0.28 -2.66 -1.80
CA GLU A 133 1.03 -2.77 -1.16
C GLU A 133 2.17 -2.57 -2.15
N ASP A 134 2.04 -3.11 -3.37
CA ASP A 134 3.00 -2.92 -4.44
C ASP A 134 3.07 -1.47 -4.93
N ARG A 135 1.94 -0.75 -4.93
CA ARG A 135 1.86 0.66 -5.35
C ARG A 135 2.39 1.62 -4.29
N PHE A 136 2.16 1.32 -3.01
CA PHE A 136 2.61 2.15 -1.90
C PHE A 136 4.04 1.88 -1.44
N GLY A 137 4.71 0.85 -1.98
CA GLY A 137 6.07 0.52 -1.52
C GLY A 137 6.11 -0.30 -0.23
N LEU A 138 5.02 -0.99 0.12
CA LEU A 138 4.98 -1.84 1.32
C LEU A 138 5.70 -3.17 1.11
N THR A 139 5.90 -3.61 -0.13
CA THR A 139 6.69 -4.82 -0.47
C THR A 139 8.16 -4.49 -0.73
N PRO A 140 9.12 -5.40 -0.43
CA PRO A 140 10.54 -5.20 -0.74
C PRO A 140 10.78 -4.90 -2.23
N SER A 141 10.11 -5.64 -3.12
CA SER A 141 10.22 -5.46 -4.57
C SER A 141 9.70 -4.09 -5.03
N ALA A 142 8.65 -3.57 -4.39
CA ALA A 142 8.16 -2.23 -4.66
C ALA A 142 9.14 -1.16 -4.18
N ARG A 143 9.73 -1.34 -2.99
CA ARG A 143 10.76 -0.43 -2.47
C ARG A 143 11.99 -0.33 -3.38
N ALA A 144 12.44 -1.45 -3.95
CA ALA A 144 13.55 -1.44 -4.91
C ALA A 144 13.29 -0.58 -6.16
N ARG A 145 12.03 -0.25 -6.46
CA ARG A 145 11.65 0.60 -7.60
C ARG A 145 11.42 2.07 -7.23
N LEU A 146 11.45 2.38 -5.94
CA LEU A 146 11.27 3.72 -5.40
C LEU A 146 12.64 4.40 -5.28
N VAL A 147 12.71 5.65 -5.72
CA VAL A 147 13.83 6.55 -5.46
C VAL A 147 13.31 7.58 -4.50
N VAL A 148 13.92 7.66 -3.32
CA VAL A 148 13.62 8.71 -2.34
C VAL A 148 14.84 9.62 -2.32
N ASP A 149 14.65 10.90 -2.67
CA ASP A 149 15.65 11.93 -2.41
C ASP A 149 15.82 12.01 -0.90
N THR A 150 16.83 11.32 -0.38
CA THR A 150 17.23 11.47 1.02
C THR A 150 17.91 12.82 1.11
N PRO A 151 17.50 13.72 2.03
CA PRO A 151 18.29 14.92 2.28
C PRO A 151 19.70 14.47 2.63
N THR A 152 20.69 14.92 1.86
CA THR A 152 22.11 14.71 2.17
C THR A 152 22.31 15.20 3.60
N PRO A 153 22.86 14.38 4.52
CA PRO A 153 23.29 14.90 5.81
C PRO A 153 24.18 16.10 5.52
N GLU A 154 23.87 17.26 6.09
CA GLU A 154 24.76 18.40 6.02
C GLU A 154 26.14 17.89 6.48
N GLU A 155 27.12 17.90 5.57
CA GLU A 155 28.49 17.57 5.96
C GLU A 155 28.82 18.46 7.15
N PRO A 156 29.27 17.89 8.29
CA PRO A 156 29.69 18.73 9.39
C PRO A 156 30.76 19.66 8.81
N ALA A 157 30.52 20.97 8.88
CA ALA A 157 31.50 21.96 8.51
C ALA A 157 32.76 21.63 9.33
N PHE A 158 33.76 21.05 8.66
CA PHE A 158 35.09 20.93 9.23
C PHE A 158 35.61 22.35 9.30
N ASP A 159 35.29 23.00 10.41
CA ASP A 159 35.81 24.31 10.76
C ASP A 159 37.32 24.12 10.89
N HIS A 160 38.04 24.49 9.84
CA HIS A 160 39.49 24.44 9.80
C HIS A 160 39.99 25.40 10.89
N TYR A 161 40.34 24.85 12.05
CA TYR A 161 41.17 25.52 13.05
C TYR A 161 42.59 25.70 12.52
N PHE A 162 42.75 26.51 11.47
CA PHE A 162 44.03 27.16 11.15
C PHE A 162 43.98 28.54 11.79
N GLN A 163 44.21 28.62 13.10
CA GLN A 163 44.68 29.87 13.68
C GLN A 163 46.15 30.04 13.28
N PRO A 164 46.55 31.17 12.66
CA PRO A 164 47.94 31.43 12.39
C PRO A 164 48.67 31.60 13.73
N VAL A 165 49.57 30.68 14.05
CA VAL A 165 50.49 30.81 15.18
C VAL A 165 51.36 32.04 14.89
N ARG A 166 51.13 33.15 15.60
CA ARG A 166 52.07 34.27 15.60
C ARG A 166 53.33 33.81 16.32
N VAL A 167 54.38 33.60 15.54
CA VAL A 167 55.74 33.41 16.05
C VAL A 167 56.23 34.80 16.47
N GLY A 168 56.54 34.96 17.75
CA GLY A 168 57.24 36.12 18.31
C GLY A 168 58.75 35.86 18.37
#